data_AF-A0A511NBT2-F1
#
_entry.id   AF-A0A511NBT2-F1
#
_cell.length_a   1.000
_cell.length_b   1.000
_cell.length_c   1.000
_cell.angle_alpha   90.00
_cell.angle_beta   90.00
_cell.angle_gamma   90.00
#
_symmetry.space_group_name_H-M   'P 1'
#
loop_
_entity.id
_entity.type
_entity.pdbx_description
1 polymer ?
#
loop_
_entity_poly.entity_id
_entity_poly.type
_entity_poly.pdbx_seq_one_letter_code
_entity_poly.pdbx_strand_id
1 'polypeptide(L)' 'MPDDKPKTESIEVIARRLKVRDGHLNGLLLRKGWAYGHQITEDGFKAELQNWLKGPTVAPVEPTPAAADLSTEEEQQ' A
#
# COMPACT_ATOMS: atom_id res chain seq x y z
N MET A 1 6.03 -24.03 25.79
CA MET A 1 5.21 -23.23 24.85
C MET A 1 6.18 -22.43 24.00
N PRO A 2 6.16 -22.53 22.66
CA PRO A 2 7.02 -21.67 21.87
C PRO A 2 6.50 -20.23 22.02
N ASP A 3 7.31 -19.37 22.64
CA ASP A 3 7.11 -17.93 22.70
C ASP A 3 7.32 -17.39 21.27
N ASP A 4 6.38 -17.66 20.37
CA ASP A 4 6.34 -17.09 19.02
C ASP A 4 5.83 -15.65 19.11
N LYS A 5 6.48 -14.85 19.98
CA LYS A 5 6.28 -13.41 19.94
C LYS A 5 7.04 -12.91 18.72
N PRO A 6 6.38 -12.16 17.83
CA PRO A 6 7.08 -11.54 16.73
C PRO A 6 8.17 -10.62 17.31
N LYS A 7 9.44 -10.95 17.06
CA LYS A 7 10.54 -10.06 17.38
C LYS A 7 10.48 -8.90 16.41
N THR A 8 10.03 -7.76 16.88
CA THR A 8 10.09 -6.51 16.11
C THR A 8 11.52 -6.00 16.09
N GLU A 9 11.96 -5.54 14.93
CA GLU A 9 13.27 -4.92 14.72
C GLU A 9 13.07 -3.53 14.13
N SER A 10 14.08 -2.67 14.25
CA SER A 10 14.03 -1.36 13.62
C SER A 10 13.97 -1.51 12.10
N ILE A 11 13.14 -0.68 11.44
CA ILE A 11 13.01 -0.69 9.97
C ILE A 11 14.37 -0.67 9.26
N GLU A 12 15.35 0.07 9.76
CA GLU A 12 16.70 0.17 9.19
C GLU A 12 17.46 -1.16 9.19
N VAL A 13 17.30 -1.93 10.27
CA VAL A 13 17.94 -3.24 10.42
C VAL A 13 17.35 -4.19 9.40
N ILE A 14 16.02 -4.20 9.30
CA ILE A 14 15.28 -5.02 8.34
C ILE A 14 15.61 -4.59 6.90
N ALA A 15 15.60 -3.29 6.61
CA ALA A 15 15.90 -2.73 5.29
C ALA A 15 17.33 -3.07 4.86
N ARG A 16 18.31 -2.98 5.77
CA ARG A 16 19.69 -3.39 5.53
C ARG A 16 19.79 -4.89 5.26
N ARG A 17 19.09 -5.72 6.04
CA ARG A 17 19.04 -7.18 5.85
C ARG A 17 18.44 -7.56 4.49
N LEU A 18 17.37 -6.88 4.08
CA LEU A 18 16.69 -7.06 2.80
C LEU A 18 17.37 -6.33 1.63
N LYS A 19 18.49 -5.64 1.86
CA LYS A 19 19.22 -4.83 0.86
C LYS A 19 18.31 -3.84 0.10
N VAL A 20 17.40 -3.19 0.82
CA VAL A 20 16.50 -2.18 0.25
C VAL A 20 17.32 -0.95 -0.13
N ARG A 21 17.07 -0.38 -1.32
CA ARG A 21 17.72 0.87 -1.73
C ARG A 21 17.25 2.02 -0.84
N ASP A 22 18.16 2.93 -0.53
CA ASP A 22 17.90 4.04 0.38
C ASP A 22 16.72 4.92 -0.08
N GLY A 23 16.61 5.18 -1.39
CA GLY A 23 15.46 5.92 -1.95
C GLY A 23 14.12 5.22 -1.78
N HIS A 24 14.10 3.88 -1.77
CA HIS A 24 12.88 3.11 -1.53
C HIS A 24 12.47 3.15 -0.07
N LEU A 25 13.46 3.03 0.82
CA LEU A 25 13.26 3.15 2.25
C LEU A 25 12.76 4.56 2.62
N ASN A 26 13.44 5.61 2.17
CA ASN A 26 13.04 7.00 2.42
C ASN A 26 11.63 7.30 1.89
N GLY A 27 11.30 6.85 0.68
CA GLY A 27 9.97 7.01 0.11
C GLY A 27 8.87 6.29 0.90
N LEU A 28 9.16 5.08 1.42
CA LEU A 28 8.24 4.35 2.27
C LEU A 28 8.05 5.03 3.63
N LEU A 29 9.15 5.47 4.27
CA LEU A 29 9.14 6.18 5.55
C LEU A 29 8.28 7.45 5.45
N LEU A 30 8.48 8.25 4.40
CA LEU A 30 7.69 9.46 4.13
C LEU A 30 6.20 9.14 3.92
N ARG A 31 5.88 8.12 3.11
CA ARG A 31 4.47 7.76 2.79
C ARG A 31 3.71 7.23 4.00
N LYS A 32 4.38 6.46 4.86
CA LYS A 32 3.78 5.86 6.06
C LYS A 32 3.90 6.75 7.30
N GLY A 33 4.64 7.85 7.23
CA GLY A 33 4.93 8.70 8.39
C GLY A 33 5.82 7.99 9.42
N TRP A 34 6.64 7.04 8.97
CA TRP A 34 7.55 6.31 9.84
C TRP A 34 8.85 7.09 10.04
N ALA A 35 9.40 7.00 11.24
CA ALA A 35 10.72 7.50 11.57
C ALA A 35 11.76 6.37 11.59
N TYR A 36 13.03 6.74 11.41
CA TYR A 36 14.15 5.86 11.72
C TYR A 36 14.04 5.35 13.18
N GLY A 37 14.36 4.08 13.41
CA GLY A 37 14.12 3.41 14.69
C GLY A 37 12.69 2.90 14.96
N HIS A 38 11.72 3.11 14.06
CA HIS A 38 10.39 2.50 14.21
C HIS A 38 10.50 0.96 14.22
N GLN A 39 9.83 0.32 15.18
CA GLN A 39 9.88 -1.12 15.37
C GLN A 39 8.73 -1.81 14.64
N ILE A 40 9.05 -2.75 13.77
CA ILE A 40 8.06 -3.55 13.02
C ILE A 40 8.60 -4.96 12.82
N THR A 41 7.73 -5.90 12.45
CA THR A 41 8.14 -7.24 12.02
C THR A 41 8.74 -7.20 10.62
N GLU A 42 9.68 -8.11 10.36
CA GLU A 42 10.26 -8.26 9.02
C GLU A 42 9.17 -8.53 7.96
N ASP A 43 8.18 -9.37 8.30
CA ASP A 43 7.08 -9.71 7.39
C ASP A 43 6.18 -8.50 7.09
N GLY A 44 5.84 -7.71 8.13
CA GLY A 44 5.06 -6.48 7.98
C GLY A 44 5.78 -5.43 7.14
N PHE A 45 7.08 -5.21 7.40
CA PHE A 45 7.88 -4.31 6.58
C PHE A 45 7.97 -4.78 5.13
N LYS A 46 8.15 -6.09 4.90
CA LYS A 46 8.25 -6.65 3.55
C LYS A 46 6.93 -6.51 2.78
N ALA A 47 5.79 -6.75 3.43
CA ALA A 47 4.47 -6.53 2.83
C ALA A 47 4.28 -5.06 2.43
N GLU A 48 4.64 -4.13 3.31
CA GLU A 48 4.50 -2.69 3.07
C GLU A 48 5.45 -2.20 1.97
N LEU A 49 6.69 -2.68 1.97
CA LEU A 49 7.66 -2.39 0.92
C LEU A 49 7.21 -2.94 -0.44
N GLN A 50 6.65 -4.15 -0.48
CA GLN A 50 6.11 -4.71 -1.72
C GLN A 50 4.91 -3.91 -2.22
N ASN A 51 4.01 -3.49 -1.32
CA ASN A 51 2.87 -2.65 -1.67
C ASN A 51 3.33 -1.27 -2.19
N TRP A 52 4.40 -0.73 -1.62
CA TRP A 52 5.03 0.50 -2.08
C TRP A 52 5.68 0.33 -3.46
N LEU A 53 6.43 -0.75 -3.69
CA LEU A 53 7.07 -1.07 -4.97
C LEU A 53 6.07 -1.38 -6.09
N LYS A 54 4.92 -1.98 -5.77
CA LYS A 54 3.85 -2.25 -6.73
C LYS A 54 3.17 -0.97 -7.23
N GLY A 55 3.45 0.19 -6.62
CA GLY A 55 2.81 1.46 -6.95
C GLY A 55 1.34 1.46 -6.53
N PRO A 56 0.61 2.57 -6.73
CA PRO A 56 -0.85 2.51 -6.63
C PRO A 56 -1.32 1.49 -7.67
N THR A 57 -1.87 0.37 -7.21
CA THR A 57 -2.88 -0.32 -7.99
C THR A 57 -4.03 0.69 -8.10
N VAL A 58 -3.93 1.58 -9.09
CA VAL A 58 -5.10 2.28 -9.59
C VAL A 58 -5.94 1.11 -10.07
N ALA A 59 -6.92 0.69 -9.27
CA ALA A 59 -7.98 -0.14 -9.78
C ALA A 59 -8.44 0.61 -11.04
N PRO A 60 -8.36 0.01 -12.24
CA PRO A 60 -8.88 0.67 -13.42
C PRO A 60 -10.29 1.09 -13.04
N VAL A 61 -10.52 2.40 -12.97
CA VAL A 61 -11.84 2.92 -12.69
C VAL A 61 -12.71 2.29 -13.76
N GLU A 62 -13.58 1.36 -13.37
CA GLU A 62 -14.55 0.80 -14.30
C GLU A 62 -15.24 2.02 -14.90
N PRO A 63 -15.30 2.16 -16.23
CA PRO A 63 -15.98 3.29 -16.83
C PRO A 63 -17.40 3.24 -16.27
N THR A 64 -17.74 4.22 -15.43
CA THR A 64 -19.10 4.37 -14.93
C THR A 64 -20.01 4.29 -16.15
N PRO A 65 -20.87 3.27 -16.29
CA PRO A 65 -21.81 3.26 -17.39
C PRO A 65 -22.62 4.53 -17.21
N ALA A 66 -22.48 5.44 -18.18
CA ALA A 66 -23.33 6.61 -18.27
C ALA A 66 -24.77 6.11 -18.07
N ALA A 67 -25.45 6.67 -17.08
CA ALA A 67 -26.85 6.42 -16.84
C ALA A 67 -27.62 6.75 -18.12
N ALA A 68 -27.83 5.73 -18.96
CA ALA A 68 -28.83 5.71 -20.00
C ALA A 68 -30.15 5.36 -19.33
N ASP A 69 -30.61 6.25 -18.46
CA ASP A 69 -31.98 6.24 -17.96
C ASP A 69 -32.44 7.69 -17.89
N LEU A 70 -32.94 8.15 -19.03
CA LEU A 70 -34.01 9.13 -19.14
C LEU A 70 -34.77 8.78 -20.41
N SER A 71 -35.48 7.66 -20.33
CA SER A 71 -36.75 7.52 -21.01
C SER A 71 -37.64 8.66 -20.51
N THR A 72 -37.94 9.62 -21.38
CA THR A 72 -39.13 10.47 -21.23
C THR A 72 -39.95 10.27 -22.49
N GLU A 73 -41.02 9.50 -22.32
CA GLU A 73 -42.22 9.54 -23.14
C GLU A 73 -42.74 10.98 -23.21
N GLU A 74 -42.92 11.52 -24.42
CA GLU A 74 -43.96 12.49 -24.79
C GLU A 74 -44.31 12.16 -26.25
N GLU A 75 -45.30 11.32 -26.52
CA GLU A 75 -46.74 11.62 -26.58
C GLU A 75 -47.14 12.50 -27.77
N GLN A 76 -47.77 11.84 -28.75
CA GLN A 76 -48.87 12.30 -29.63
C GLN A 76 -48.95 13.80 -29.99
N GLN A 77 -48.71 14.13 -31.26
CA GLN A 77 -49.67 14.83 -32.14
C GLN A 77 -49.18 14.92 -33.59
#